data_AF-A0A6I6SHN6-F1
#
_entry.id   AF-A0A6I6SHN6-F1
#
_cell.length_a   1.000
_cell.length_b   1.000
_cell.length_c   1.000
_cell.angle_alpha   90.00
_cell.angle_beta   90.00
_cell.angle_gamma   90.00
#
_symmetry.space_group_name_H-M   'P 1'
#
loop_
_entity.id
_entity.type
_entity.pdbx_description
1 polymer ?
#
loop_
_entity_poly.entity_id
_entity_poly.type
_entity_poly.pdbx_seq_one_letter_code
_entity_poly.pdbx_strand_id
1 'polypeptide(L)'
;MSTTEGRVSAAELRRRVRANQALQAKTQELAAADVLSKRQAAQAAADAKEAADLAAREAVAAALRLFDNNVELVSELLEVPTEELEREAKPVTAARAKEVITALRARAERPRPRRSRPPRPAEGQPTTPAAEHQAVATVADGQADAA
;
A
#
# COMPACT_ATOMS: atom_id res chain seq x y z
N MET A 1 -43.25 -27.15 -65.29
CA MET A 1 -42.93 -26.54 -63.98
C MET A 1 -42.15 -25.27 -64.24
N SER A 2 -42.83 -24.14 -64.36
CA SER A 2 -42.22 -22.87 -64.75
C SER A 2 -41.92 -22.06 -63.49
N THR A 3 -40.63 -21.87 -63.22
CA THR A 3 -40.11 -21.04 -62.15
C THR A 3 -40.51 -19.58 -62.42
N THR A 4 -41.41 -19.06 -61.60
CA THR A 4 -41.74 -17.64 -61.57
C THR A 4 -40.59 -16.90 -60.88
N GLU A 5 -39.49 -16.68 -61.60
CA GLU A 5 -38.50 -15.67 -61.21
C GLU A 5 -39.16 -14.30 -61.38
N GLY A 6 -39.89 -13.88 -60.35
CA GLY A 6 -40.53 -12.57 -60.31
C GLY A 6 -39.47 -11.48 -60.45
N ARG A 7 -39.51 -10.75 -61.57
CA ARG A 7 -38.66 -9.57 -61.81
C ARG A 7 -38.81 -8.61 -60.62
N VAL A 8 -37.78 -8.50 -59.79
CA VAL A 8 -37.78 -7.61 -58.63
C VAL A 8 -37.80 -6.16 -59.12
N SER A 9 -38.75 -5.35 -58.67
CA SER A 9 -38.82 -3.95 -59.06
C SER A 9 -37.67 -3.15 -58.44
N ALA A 10 -37.21 -2.09 -59.12
CA ALA A 10 -36.14 -1.23 -58.62
C ALA A 10 -36.47 -0.61 -57.25
N ALA A 11 -37.75 -0.36 -56.96
CA ALA A 11 -38.20 0.14 -55.66
C ALA A 11 -37.97 -0.89 -54.54
N GLU A 12 -38.27 -2.16 -54.79
CA GLU A 12 -38.05 -3.24 -53.83
C GLU A 12 -36.55 -3.49 -53.59
N LEU A 13 -35.72 -3.39 -54.62
CA LEU A 13 -34.25 -3.44 -54.46
C LEU A 13 -33.74 -2.33 -53.54
N ARG A 14 -34.17 -1.07 -53.74
CA ARG A 14 -33.77 0.05 -52.88
C ARG A 14 -34.24 -0.15 -51.44
N ARG A 15 -35.45 -0.67 -51.24
CA ARG A 15 -35.98 -0.99 -49.90
C ARG A 15 -35.10 -2.03 -49.21
N ARG A 16 -34.75 -3.12 -49.90
CA ARG A 16 -33.87 -4.18 -49.35
C ARG A 16 -32.46 -3.67 -49.04
N VAL A 17 -31.88 -2.85 -49.91
CA VAL A 17 -30.56 -2.24 -49.67
C VAL A 17 -30.58 -1.40 -48.39
N ARG A 18 -31.59 -0.55 -48.20
CA ARG A 18 -31.73 0.25 -46.96
C ARG A 18 -31.91 -0.64 -45.72
N ALA A 19 -32.70 -1.71 -45.83
CA ALA A 19 -32.89 -2.66 -44.73
C ALA A 19 -31.57 -3.36 -44.36
N ASN A 20 -30.79 -3.81 -45.35
CA ASN A 20 -29.48 -4.43 -45.12
C ASN A 20 -28.47 -3.44 -44.52
N GLN A 21 -28.45 -2.19 -44.99
CA GLN A 21 -27.61 -1.14 -44.41
C GLN A 21 -27.97 -0.88 -42.93
N ALA A 22 -29.26 -0.85 -42.61
CA ALA A 22 -29.72 -0.69 -41.22
C ALA A 22 -29.30 -1.88 -40.33
N LEU A 23 -29.35 -3.10 -40.85
CA LEU A 23 -28.86 -4.28 -40.13
C LEU A 23 -27.35 -4.23 -39.92
N GLN A 24 -26.57 -3.87 -40.95
CA GLN A 24 -25.12 -3.72 -40.83
C GLN A 24 -24.74 -2.66 -39.80
N ALA A 25 -25.43 -1.50 -39.79
CA ALA A 25 -25.20 -0.46 -38.79
C ALA A 25 -25.45 -0.96 -37.37
N LYS A 26 -26.53 -1.71 -37.14
CA LYS A 26 -26.82 -2.32 -35.82
C LYS A 26 -25.77 -3.36 -35.41
N THR A 27 -25.30 -4.18 -36.34
CA THR A 27 -24.25 -5.15 -36.03
C THR A 27 -22.94 -4.45 -35.67
N GLN A 28 -22.60 -3.34 -36.35
CA GLN A 28 -21.43 -2.53 -36.00
C GLN A 28 -21.58 -1.86 -34.65
N GLU A 29 -22.78 -1.37 -34.31
CA GLU A 29 -23.07 -0.78 -33.00
C GLU A 29 -22.90 -1.81 -31.87
N LEU A 30 -23.47 -3.01 -32.03
CA LEU A 30 -23.31 -4.10 -31.06
C LEU A 30 -21.86 -4.54 -30.93
N ALA A 31 -21.15 -4.69 -32.06
CA ALA A 31 -19.73 -5.04 -32.04
C ALA A 31 -18.88 -3.96 -31.34
N ALA A 32 -19.21 -2.68 -31.54
CA ALA A 32 -18.53 -1.59 -30.83
C ALA A 32 -18.81 -1.62 -29.33
N ALA A 33 -20.06 -1.87 -28.92
CA ALA A 33 -20.43 -2.02 -27.52
C ALA A 33 -19.68 -3.20 -26.85
N ASP A 34 -19.58 -4.34 -27.55
CA ASP A 34 -18.83 -5.51 -27.05
C ASP A 34 -17.34 -5.20 -26.86
N VAL A 35 -16.72 -4.47 -27.79
CA VAL A 35 -15.31 -4.06 -27.67
C VAL A 35 -15.12 -3.12 -26.48
N LEU A 36 -16.01 -2.16 -26.28
CA LEU A 36 -15.94 -1.26 -25.13
C LEU A 36 -16.11 -2.01 -23.81
N SER A 37 -17.09 -2.92 -23.73
CA SER A 37 -17.31 -3.77 -22.55
C SER A 37 -16.08 -4.63 -22.23
N LYS A 38 -15.47 -5.26 -23.24
CA LYS A 38 -14.24 -6.04 -23.06
C LYS A 38 -13.07 -5.18 -22.58
N ARG A 39 -12.92 -3.95 -23.08
CA ARG A 39 -11.88 -3.02 -22.62
C ARG A 39 -12.09 -2.62 -21.17
N GLN A 40 -13.32 -2.31 -20.78
CA GLN A 40 -13.65 -1.97 -19.39
C GLN A 40 -13.40 -3.15 -18.44
N ALA A 41 -13.79 -4.36 -18.84
CA ALA A 41 -13.50 -5.56 -18.06
C ALA A 41 -12.00 -5.83 -17.94
N ALA A 42 -11.23 -5.63 -19.02
CA ALA A 42 -9.78 -5.77 -18.99
C ALA A 42 -9.12 -4.73 -18.06
N GLN A 43 -9.60 -3.49 -18.07
CA GLN A 43 -9.11 -2.45 -17.15
C GLN A 43 -9.44 -2.81 -15.70
N ALA A 44 -10.69 -3.20 -15.41
CA ALA A 44 -11.10 -3.59 -14.06
C ALA A 44 -10.28 -4.80 -13.55
N ALA A 45 -9.95 -5.75 -14.43
CA ALA A 45 -9.10 -6.88 -14.07
C ALA A 45 -7.65 -6.45 -13.80
N ALA A 46 -7.11 -5.48 -14.55
CA ALA A 46 -5.79 -4.92 -14.31
C ALA A 46 -5.76 -4.19 -12.95
N ASP A 47 -6.75 -3.33 -12.68
CA ASP A 47 -6.86 -2.59 -11.42
C ASP A 47 -6.99 -3.56 -10.23
N ALA A 48 -7.79 -4.63 -10.38
CA ALA A 48 -7.96 -5.65 -9.35
C ALA A 48 -6.66 -6.43 -9.09
N LYS A 49 -5.87 -6.71 -10.13
CA LYS A 49 -4.55 -7.33 -9.98
C LYS A 49 -3.59 -6.41 -9.23
N GLU A 50 -3.52 -5.14 -9.61
CA GLU A 50 -2.65 -4.18 -8.92
C GLU A 50 -3.02 -4.04 -7.44
N ALA A 51 -4.31 -3.99 -7.12
CA ALA A 51 -4.79 -3.96 -5.75
C ALA A 51 -4.42 -5.24 -4.96
N ALA A 52 -4.53 -6.41 -5.59
CA ALA A 52 -4.14 -7.67 -4.98
C ALA A 52 -2.63 -7.74 -4.73
N ASP A 53 -1.81 -7.29 -5.70
CA ASP A 53 -0.35 -7.26 -5.58
C ASP A 53 0.09 -6.31 -4.46
N LEU A 54 -0.58 -5.15 -4.29
CA LEU A 54 -0.34 -4.25 -3.18
C LEU A 54 -0.72 -4.88 -1.84
N ALA A 55 -1.90 -5.49 -1.75
CA ALA A 55 -2.35 -6.16 -0.54
C ALA A 55 -1.41 -7.30 -0.13
N ALA A 56 -0.88 -8.07 -1.09
CA ALA A 56 0.11 -9.11 -0.84
C ALA A 56 1.39 -8.54 -0.24
N ARG A 57 1.94 -7.47 -0.84
CA ARG A 57 3.16 -6.80 -0.32
C ARG A 57 2.94 -6.22 1.08
N GLU A 58 1.76 -5.65 1.32
CA GLU A 58 1.41 -5.12 2.64
C GLU A 58 1.27 -6.23 3.68
N ALA A 59 0.68 -7.37 3.31
CA ALA A 59 0.57 -8.55 4.17
C ALA A 59 1.95 -9.11 4.52
N VAL A 60 2.87 -9.23 3.55
CA VAL A 60 4.26 -9.64 3.80
C VAL A 60 4.96 -8.68 4.74
N ALA A 61 4.85 -7.37 4.50
CA ALA A 61 5.43 -6.36 5.37
C ALA A 61 4.81 -6.36 6.77
N ALA A 62 3.53 -6.72 6.91
CA ALA A 62 2.86 -6.87 8.20
C ALA A 62 3.31 -8.15 8.93
N ALA A 63 3.46 -9.27 8.22
CA ALA A 63 3.98 -10.51 8.75
C ALA A 63 5.40 -10.32 9.30
N LEU A 64 6.31 -9.72 8.53
CA LEU A 64 7.66 -9.43 9.00
C LEU A 64 7.63 -8.57 10.27
N ARG A 65 6.78 -7.55 10.34
CA ARG A 65 6.65 -6.73 11.56
C ARG A 65 6.14 -7.49 12.77
N LEU A 66 5.30 -8.50 12.58
CA LEU A 66 4.81 -9.35 13.67
C LEU A 66 5.92 -10.24 14.24
N PHE A 67 6.85 -10.67 13.39
CA PHE A 67 7.98 -11.53 13.75
C PHE A 67 9.29 -10.74 13.92
N ASP A 68 9.22 -9.51 14.43
CA ASP A 68 10.39 -8.65 14.71
C ASP A 68 11.36 -8.45 13.53
N ASN A 69 10.82 -8.51 12.31
CA ASN A 69 11.52 -8.47 11.03
C ASN A 69 12.51 -9.64 10.80
N ASN A 70 12.26 -10.79 11.43
CA ASN A 70 13.00 -12.02 11.17
C ASN A 70 12.56 -12.62 9.82
N VAL A 71 13.34 -12.34 8.77
CA VAL A 71 13.05 -12.79 7.41
C VAL A 71 13.19 -14.30 7.26
N GLU A 72 14.19 -14.91 7.91
CA GLU A 72 14.43 -16.36 7.84
C GLU A 72 13.24 -17.13 8.42
N LEU A 73 12.76 -16.74 9.61
CA LEU A 73 11.60 -17.38 10.24
C LEU A 73 10.32 -17.26 9.39
N VAL A 74 10.08 -16.09 8.81
CA VAL A 74 8.89 -15.87 7.95
C VAL A 74 9.01 -16.62 6.63
N SER A 75 10.23 -16.75 6.08
CA SER A 75 10.50 -17.54 4.88
C SER A 75 10.19 -19.03 5.09
N GLU A 76 10.60 -19.58 6.23
CA GLU A 76 10.32 -20.96 6.60
C GLU A 76 8.81 -21.18 6.85
N LEU A 77 8.14 -20.22 7.51
CA LEU A 77 6.72 -20.35 7.84
C LEU A 77 5.80 -20.26 6.62
N LEU A 78 6.15 -19.43 5.63
CA LEU A 78 5.35 -19.19 4.44
C LEU A 78 5.80 -20.03 3.24
N GLU A 79 6.91 -20.77 3.37
CA GLU A 79 7.56 -21.50 2.28
C GLU A 79 7.91 -20.59 1.07
N VAL A 80 8.26 -19.33 1.35
CA VAL A 80 8.62 -18.32 0.35
C VAL A 80 10.10 -17.97 0.49
N PRO A 81 10.88 -17.86 -0.61
CA PRO A 81 12.28 -17.45 -0.55
C PRO A 81 12.48 -16.12 0.18
N THR A 82 13.57 -16.01 0.95
CA THR A 82 13.92 -14.78 1.68
C THR A 82 14.09 -13.59 0.72
N GLU A 83 14.62 -13.81 -0.49
CA GLU A 83 14.81 -12.78 -1.50
C GLU A 83 13.47 -12.19 -1.97
N GLU A 84 12.43 -13.02 -2.07
CA GLU A 84 11.08 -12.59 -2.48
C GLU A 84 10.42 -11.77 -1.37
N LEU A 85 10.50 -12.23 -0.12
CA LEU A 85 9.98 -11.51 1.04
C LEU A 85 10.64 -10.14 1.21
N GLU A 86 11.95 -10.08 1.06
CA GLU A 86 12.68 -8.83 1.10
C GLU A 86 12.27 -7.87 -0.02
N ARG A 87 12.17 -8.38 -1.25
CA ARG A 87 11.79 -7.58 -2.42
C ARG A 87 10.40 -6.98 -2.24
N GLU A 88 9.46 -7.72 -1.67
CA GLU A 88 8.08 -7.29 -1.50
C GLU A 88 7.90 -6.34 -0.30
N ALA A 89 8.63 -6.57 0.79
CA ALA A 89 8.53 -5.74 1.99
C ALA A 89 9.30 -4.42 1.92
N LYS A 90 10.41 -4.36 1.17
CA LYS A 90 11.29 -3.17 1.08
C LYS A 90 10.53 -1.90 0.64
N PRO A 91 9.72 -1.91 -0.44
CA PRO A 91 8.97 -0.72 -0.85
C PRO A 91 7.99 -0.21 0.21
N VAL A 92 7.26 -1.12 0.87
CA VAL A 92 6.24 -0.78 1.89
C VAL A 92 6.90 -0.21 3.14
N THR A 93 7.99 -0.81 3.59
CA THR A 93 8.75 -0.33 4.75
C THR A 93 9.42 1.01 4.48
N ALA A 94 9.98 1.22 3.28
CA ALA A 94 10.54 2.50 2.87
C ALA A 94 9.48 3.62 2.80
N ALA A 95 8.31 3.34 2.23
CA ALA A 95 7.19 4.28 2.18
C ALA A 95 6.74 4.68 3.59
N ARG A 96 6.55 3.71 4.48
CA ARG A 96 6.17 3.95 5.87
C ARG A 96 7.23 4.74 6.65
N ALA A 97 8.51 4.42 6.45
CA ALA A 97 9.61 5.16 7.07
C ALA A 97 9.58 6.64 6.65
N LYS A 98 9.34 6.91 5.37
CA LYS A 98 9.20 8.27 4.85
C LYS A 98 8.02 9.03 5.48
N GLU A 99 6.88 8.38 5.67
CA GLU A 99 5.72 8.97 6.36
C GLU A 99 6.05 9.35 7.80
N VAL A 100 6.69 8.43 8.55
CA VAL A 100 7.10 8.68 9.93
C VAL A 100 8.07 9.85 10.01
N ILE A 101 9.09 9.89 9.13
CA ILE A 101 10.05 11.00 9.07
C ILE A 101 9.33 12.32 8.76
N THR A 102 8.40 12.33 7.81
CA THR A 102 7.61 13.51 7.45
C THR A 102 6.76 13.99 8.63
N ALA A 103 6.09 13.08 9.34
CA ALA A 103 5.30 13.40 10.51
C ALA A 103 6.16 13.95 11.67
N LEU A 104 7.35 13.37 11.88
CA LEU A 104 8.30 13.84 12.88
C LEU A 104 8.82 15.23 12.55
N ARG A 105 9.14 15.52 11.28
CA ARG A 105 9.52 16.87 10.82
C ARG A 105 8.40 17.87 11.05
N ALA A 106 7.16 17.54 10.65
CA ALA A 106 6.01 18.39 10.87
C ALA A 106 5.78 18.68 12.37
N ARG A 107 6.01 17.71 13.25
CA ARG A 107 5.92 17.90 14.71
C ARG A 107 7.08 18.72 15.27
N ALA A 108 8.28 18.60 14.71
CA ALA A 108 9.45 19.37 15.12
C ALA A 108 9.34 20.85 14.71
N GLU A 109 8.75 21.14 13.55
CA GLU A 109 8.49 22.50 13.06
C GLU A 109 7.40 23.24 13.85
N ARG A 110 6.54 22.50 14.56
CA ARG A 110 5.47 23.10 15.36
C ARG A 110 6.07 23.84 16.58
N PRO A 111 5.86 25.16 16.73
CA PRO A 111 6.38 25.90 17.88
C PRO A 111 5.86 25.30 19.18
N ARG A 112 6.75 24.73 20.00
CA ARG A 112 6.36 24.27 21.35
C ARG A 112 6.21 25.51 22.23
N PRO A 113 5.06 25.73 22.90
CA PRO A 113 4.95 26.81 23.87
C PRO A 113 5.97 26.54 24.98
N ARG A 114 6.97 27.41 25.09
CA ARG A 114 7.93 27.37 26.19
C ARG A 114 7.13 27.65 27.46
N ARG A 115 6.98 26.64 28.33
CA ARG A 115 6.58 26.88 29.73
C ARG A 115 7.64 27.82 30.31
N SER A 116 7.26 29.06 30.57
CA SER A 116 8.08 30.00 31.34
C SER A 116 8.31 29.39 32.70
N ARG A 117 9.55 28.92 32.93
CA ARG A 117 10.00 28.58 34.28
C ARG A 117 10.09 29.90 35.05
N PRO A 118 9.38 30.08 36.17
CA PRO A 118 9.51 31.31 36.94
C PRO A 118 10.97 31.46 37.43
N PRO A 119 11.51 32.69 37.45
CA PRO A 119 12.86 32.94 37.90
C PRO A 119 13.01 32.53 39.37
N ARG A 120 14.06 31.76 39.65
CA ARG A 120 14.49 31.41 41.00
C ARG A 120 15.05 32.68 41.66
N PRO A 121 14.64 33.06 42.89
CA PRO A 121 15.25 34.18 43.60
C PRO A 121 16.73 33.87 43.86
N ALA A 122 17.58 34.85 43.63
CA ALA A 122 19.01 34.80 43.88
C ALA A 122 19.30 35.36 45.27
N GLU A 123 19.87 34.56 46.16
CA GLU A 123 20.50 35.04 47.39
C GLU A 123 21.85 34.32 47.56
N GLY A 124 22.92 35.12 47.62
CA GLY A 124 24.10 34.94 48.48
C GLY A 124 25.10 33.81 48.19
N GLN A 125 26.27 34.18 47.67
CA GLN A 125 27.54 33.40 47.72
C GLN A 125 28.12 33.34 49.17
N PRO A 126 29.37 32.88 49.42
CA PRO A 126 29.99 31.54 49.23
C PRO A 126 30.79 31.06 50.47
N THR A 127 31.05 29.75 50.64
CA THR A 127 32.28 29.24 51.31
C THR A 127 32.64 27.84 50.79
N THR A 128 33.93 27.65 50.49
CA THR A 128 34.61 26.46 49.92
C THR A 128 34.95 25.41 51.02
N PRO A 129 35.80 24.39 50.78
CA PRO A 129 35.53 23.09 50.14
C PRO A 129 35.92 21.89 51.04
N ALA A 130 35.53 20.64 50.73
CA ALA A 130 36.35 19.42 50.92
C ALA A 130 35.57 18.09 50.74
N ALA A 131 36.32 17.08 50.26
CA ALA A 131 36.09 15.63 50.26
C ALA A 131 35.01 15.12 49.28
N GLU A 132 35.37 14.71 48.07
CA GLU A 132 35.93 13.38 47.74
C GLU A 132 35.05 12.22 48.20
N HIS A 133 34.40 11.52 47.26
CA HIS A 133 34.78 10.14 46.91
C HIS A 133 34.05 9.70 45.64
N GLN A 134 34.85 9.32 44.64
CA GLN A 134 34.43 8.48 43.53
C GLN A 134 34.10 7.07 44.05
N ALA A 135 33.17 6.36 43.40
CA ALA A 135 33.48 5.12 42.66
C ALA A 135 32.23 4.26 42.40
N VAL A 136 32.32 3.56 41.28
CA VAL A 136 31.38 2.66 40.61
C VAL A 136 31.58 1.22 41.11
N ALA A 137 30.50 0.42 41.22
CA ALA A 137 30.42 -1.05 40.98
C ALA A 137 29.10 -1.59 41.58
N THR A 138 28.11 -2.07 40.82
CA THR A 138 27.94 -3.40 40.17
C THR A 138 27.87 -4.62 41.10
N VAL A 139 26.81 -5.41 40.82
CA VAL A 139 26.61 -6.88 40.97
C VAL A 139 25.74 -7.36 42.14
N ALA A 140 24.83 -8.26 41.72
CA ALA A 140 23.80 -9.01 42.41
C ALA A 140 24.31 -10.00 43.46
N ASP A 141 23.41 -10.38 44.38
CA ASP A 141 22.86 -11.74 44.51
C ASP A 141 22.37 -11.95 45.96
N GLY A 142 21.06 -12.14 46.10
CA GLY A 142 20.37 -12.31 47.38
C GLY A 142 19.53 -13.58 47.37
N GLN A 143 20.23 -14.69 47.44
CA GLN A 143 19.74 -16.06 47.65
C GLN A 143 18.97 -16.13 48.99
N ALA A 144 17.73 -16.63 48.96
CA ALA A 144 16.99 -17.03 50.15
C ALA A 144 16.39 -18.42 49.91
N ASP A 145 17.05 -19.40 50.53
CA ASP A 145 16.59 -20.77 50.74
C ASP A 145 15.89 -20.82 52.11
N ALA A 146 14.66 -21.35 52.17
CA ALA A 146 14.03 -21.97 53.35
C ALA A 146 12.54 -22.30 53.06
N ALA A 147 12.24 -23.57 52.77
CA ALA A 147 11.17 -24.40 53.35
C ALA A 147 10.84 -25.60 52.45
#